data_AF-A0A7W9CC12-F1
#
_entry.id   AF-A0A7W9CC12-F1
#
_cell.length_a   1.000
_cell.length_b   1.000
_cell.length_c   1.000
_cell.angle_alpha   90.00
_cell.angle_beta   90.00
_cell.angle_gamma   90.00
#
_symmetry.space_group_name_H-M   'P 1'
#
loop_
_entity.id
_entity.type
_entity.pdbx_description
1 polymer ?
#
loop_
_entity_poly.entity_id
_entity_poly.type
_entity_poly.pdbx_seq_one_letter_code
_entity_poly.pdbx_strand_id
1 'polypeptide(L)'
;MADERRPVHDDARPATTEMLKAYAHPLRRRIAKVLVARGFARAADVAADLGVPANSVSFHLRVLADAGLIEEAPEHARDRRDRVWKASPAAWNIGSPEHPIADEVLGNAVMAALADDHIEVVRRVMTWAPEYVAGRTTEVHGTFSQAILRLSEANFRELERRIQEVLKEVEDAQDPDDPDIRAWSFEIVAADDRI
;
A
#
# COMPACT_ATOMS: atom_id res chain seq x y z
N MET A 1 4.22 -7.24 33.93
CA MET A 1 4.94 -7.75 32.74
C MET A 1 4.13 -7.28 31.55
N ALA A 2 4.37 -6.04 31.11
CA ALA A 2 3.69 -5.51 29.94
C ALA A 2 4.26 -6.25 28.72
N ASP A 3 3.37 -6.84 27.94
CA ASP A 3 3.69 -7.42 26.63
C ASP A 3 4.15 -6.25 25.75
N GLU A 4 5.46 -6.03 25.66
CA GLU A 4 6.10 -5.09 24.73
C GLU A 4 5.93 -5.63 23.30
N ARG A 5 4.69 -5.69 22.81
CA ARG A 5 4.43 -5.84 21.39
C ARG A 5 4.82 -4.54 20.73
N ARG A 6 5.99 -4.56 20.09
CA ARG A 6 6.44 -3.52 19.17
C ARG A 6 5.33 -3.18 18.18
N PRO A 7 5.12 -1.89 17.86
CA PRO A 7 4.18 -1.52 16.82
C PRO A 7 4.59 -2.15 15.48
N VAL A 8 3.61 -2.52 14.64
CA VAL A 8 3.82 -3.24 13.37
C VAL A 8 4.80 -2.52 12.41
N HIS A 9 4.95 -1.20 12.53
CA HIS A 9 5.94 -0.44 11.76
C HIS A 9 7.39 -0.56 12.26
N ASP A 10 7.62 -0.97 13.51
CA ASP A 10 8.96 -1.13 14.08
C ASP A 10 9.69 -2.35 13.50
N ASP A 11 8.95 -3.30 12.91
CA ASP A 11 9.49 -4.47 12.22
C ASP A 11 9.68 -4.24 10.71
N ALA A 12 9.28 -3.07 10.19
CA ALA A 12 9.47 -2.73 8.79
C ALA A 12 10.96 -2.44 8.52
N ARG A 13 11.54 -3.10 7.52
CA ARG A 13 12.95 -2.87 7.16
C ARG A 13 13.13 -1.50 6.48
N PRO A 14 14.24 -0.79 6.72
CA PRO A 14 14.54 0.42 5.95
C PRO A 14 14.63 0.11 4.46
N ALA A 15 14.07 1.00 3.63
CA ALA A 15 14.14 0.89 2.19
C ALA A 15 15.59 1.02 1.70
N THR A 16 15.98 0.15 0.77
CA THR A 16 17.25 0.33 0.07
C THR A 16 17.10 1.42 -1.00
N THR A 17 18.22 1.98 -1.44
CA THR A 17 18.25 2.93 -2.57
C THR A 17 17.58 2.33 -3.82
N GLU A 18 17.76 1.04 -4.08
CA GLU A 18 17.17 0.39 -5.26
C GLU A 18 15.66 0.19 -5.13
N MET A 19 15.15 -0.07 -3.92
CA MET A 19 13.72 -0.03 -3.63
C MET A 19 13.14 1.34 -3.89
N LEU A 20 13.78 2.41 -3.38
CA LEU A 20 13.29 3.77 -3.56
C LEU A 20 13.30 4.18 -5.04
N LYS A 21 14.35 3.87 -5.81
CA LYS A 21 14.39 4.11 -7.27
C LYS A 21 13.31 3.33 -8.01
N ALA A 22 13.09 2.07 -7.64
CA ALA A 22 12.02 1.28 -8.23
C ALA A 22 10.65 1.91 -7.90
N TYR A 23 10.40 2.26 -6.64
CA TYR A 23 9.12 2.77 -6.19
C TYR A 23 8.82 4.22 -6.61
N ALA A 24 9.84 5.03 -6.94
CA ALA A 24 9.65 6.40 -7.45
C ALA A 24 8.84 6.46 -8.76
N HIS A 25 8.80 5.38 -9.55
CA HIS A 25 8.12 5.38 -10.84
C HIS A 25 6.61 5.11 -10.71
N PRO A 26 5.74 6.00 -11.22
CA PRO A 26 4.28 5.90 -11.03
C PRO A 26 3.69 4.57 -11.47
N LEU A 27 4.07 4.07 -12.66
CA LEU A 27 3.57 2.78 -13.15
C LEU A 27 4.00 1.61 -12.26
N ARG A 28 5.19 1.65 -11.65
CA ARG A 28 5.66 0.57 -10.77
C ARG A 28 4.88 0.54 -9.45
N ARG A 29 4.54 1.71 -8.88
CA ARG A 29 3.63 1.76 -7.72
C ARG A 29 2.24 1.24 -8.08
N ARG A 30 1.70 1.63 -9.23
CA ARG A 30 0.40 1.11 -9.72
C ARG A 30 0.43 -0.41 -9.89
N ILE A 31 1.51 -0.97 -10.45
CA ILE A 31 1.70 -2.42 -10.57
C ILE A 31 1.75 -3.08 -9.18
N ALA A 32 2.51 -2.53 -8.23
CA ALA A 32 2.57 -3.06 -6.87
C ALA A 32 1.20 -3.07 -6.19
N LYS A 33 0.42 -1.98 -6.33
CA LYS A 33 -0.96 -1.89 -5.82
C LYS A 33 -1.89 -2.95 -6.44
N VAL A 34 -1.76 -3.22 -7.74
CA VAL A 34 -2.53 -4.29 -8.41
C VAL A 34 -2.15 -5.67 -7.88
N LEU A 35 -0.86 -5.92 -7.64
CA LEU A 35 -0.42 -7.21 -7.07
C LEU A 35 -0.95 -7.44 -5.67
N VAL A 36 -0.94 -6.40 -4.82
CA VAL A 36 -1.58 -6.47 -3.50
C VAL A 36 -3.08 -6.75 -3.65
N ALA A 37 -3.77 -5.99 -4.51
CA ALA A 37 -5.20 -6.13 -4.73
C ALA A 37 -5.64 -7.51 -5.27
N ARG A 38 -4.81 -8.15 -6.10
CA ARG A 38 -5.08 -9.48 -6.68
C ARG A 38 -4.54 -10.63 -5.84
N GLY A 39 -3.69 -10.37 -4.85
CA GLY A 39 -2.84 -11.38 -4.21
C GLY A 39 -1.68 -11.83 -5.11
N PHE A 40 -1.99 -12.30 -6.32
CA PHE A 40 -1.00 -12.68 -7.33
C PHE A 40 -1.49 -12.36 -8.75
N ALA A 41 -0.56 -12.14 -9.69
CA ALA A 41 -0.92 -11.85 -11.08
C ALA A 41 0.20 -12.18 -12.09
N ARG A 42 -0.20 -12.49 -13.33
CA ARG A 42 0.71 -12.50 -14.48
C ARG A 42 0.84 -11.09 -15.06
N ALA A 43 1.88 -10.85 -15.85
CA ALA A 43 2.05 -9.58 -16.55
C ALA A 43 0.84 -9.19 -17.42
N ALA A 44 0.18 -10.18 -18.04
CA ALA A 44 -1.02 -9.96 -18.84
C ALA A 44 -2.23 -9.50 -18.01
N ASP A 45 -2.38 -10.01 -16.78
CA ASP A 45 -3.50 -9.65 -15.90
C ASP A 45 -3.32 -8.20 -15.40
N VAL A 46 -2.10 -7.86 -14.98
CA VAL A 46 -1.75 -6.49 -14.56
C VAL A 46 -1.87 -5.50 -15.73
N ALA A 47 -1.49 -5.92 -16.94
CA ALA A 47 -1.63 -5.11 -18.15
C ALA A 47 -3.09 -4.79 -18.47
N ALA A 48 -3.98 -5.77 -18.33
CA ALA A 48 -5.41 -5.58 -18.52
C ALA A 48 -5.99 -4.56 -17.53
N ASP A 49 -5.68 -4.69 -16.24
CA ASP A 49 -6.19 -3.79 -15.20
C ASP A 49 -5.71 -2.34 -15.36
N LEU A 50 -4.45 -2.18 -15.77
CA LEU A 50 -3.84 -0.86 -15.87
C LEU A 50 -4.03 -0.20 -17.24
N GLY A 51 -4.54 -0.94 -18.23
CA GLY A 51 -4.70 -0.48 -19.60
C GLY A 51 -3.37 -0.15 -20.29
N VAL A 52 -2.30 -0.92 -20.00
CA VAL A 52 -0.96 -0.70 -20.56
C VAL A 52 -0.43 -1.95 -21.29
N PRO A 53 0.57 -1.83 -22.18
CA PRO A 53 1.13 -2.98 -22.89
C PRO A 53 1.81 -4.02 -21.97
N ALA A 54 1.53 -5.31 -22.18
CA ALA A 54 2.06 -6.40 -21.36
C ALA A 54 3.60 -6.53 -21.41
N ASN A 55 4.24 -6.16 -22.52
CA ASN A 55 5.70 -6.13 -22.63
C ASN A 55 6.30 -5.06 -21.70
N SER A 56 5.66 -3.90 -21.57
CA SER A 56 6.04 -2.86 -20.62
C SER A 56 5.90 -3.35 -19.17
N VAL A 57 4.76 -3.93 -18.83
CA VAL A 57 4.51 -4.50 -17.49
C VAL A 57 5.55 -5.56 -17.13
N SER A 58 5.91 -6.44 -18.07
CA SER A 58 6.92 -7.48 -17.86
C SER A 58 8.31 -6.92 -17.53
N PHE A 59 8.68 -5.77 -18.09
CA PHE A 59 9.90 -5.08 -17.72
C PHE A 59 9.81 -4.51 -16.30
N HIS A 60 8.70 -3.84 -15.98
CA HIS A 60 8.50 -3.22 -14.67
C HIS A 60 8.40 -4.24 -13.52
N LEU A 61 7.78 -5.40 -13.73
CA LEU A 61 7.73 -6.48 -12.76
C LEU A 61 9.14 -6.98 -12.41
N ARG A 62 10.01 -7.18 -13.40
CA ARG A 62 11.41 -7.58 -13.15
C ARG A 62 12.15 -6.54 -12.32
N VAL A 63 12.02 -5.25 -12.66
CA VAL A 63 12.63 -4.16 -11.89
C VAL A 63 12.15 -4.14 -10.43
N LEU A 64 10.85 -4.36 -10.21
CA LEU A 64 10.28 -4.47 -8.85
C LEU A 64 10.81 -5.70 -8.11
N ALA A 65 10.96 -6.82 -8.79
CA ALA A 65 11.46 -8.07 -8.22
C ALA A 65 12.95 -7.97 -7.86
N ASP A 66 13.76 -7.39 -8.74
CA ASP A 66 15.19 -7.13 -8.51
C ASP A 66 15.39 -6.20 -7.30
N ALA A 67 14.45 -5.28 -7.07
CA ALA A 67 14.43 -4.41 -5.89
C ALA A 67 13.83 -5.08 -4.63
N GLY A 68 13.33 -6.31 -4.72
CA GLY A 68 12.72 -7.04 -3.61
C GLY A 68 11.38 -6.47 -3.12
N LEU A 69 10.65 -5.78 -4.00
CA LEU A 69 9.30 -5.26 -3.69
C LEU A 69 8.20 -6.27 -4.03
N ILE A 70 8.51 -7.22 -4.93
CA ILE A 70 7.62 -8.31 -5.34
C ILE A 70 8.46 -9.59 -5.46
N GLU A 71 7.80 -10.73 -5.47
CA GLU A 71 8.44 -12.04 -5.63
C GLU A 71 7.68 -12.93 -6.61
N GLU A 72 8.37 -13.93 -7.18
CA GLU A 72 7.71 -14.94 -8.02
C GLU A 72 6.85 -15.86 -7.15
N ALA A 73 5.68 -16.23 -7.67
CA ALA A 73 4.72 -17.14 -7.04
C ALA A 73 4.50 -18.37 -7.93
N PRO A 74 5.52 -19.23 -8.12
CA PRO A 74 5.46 -20.37 -9.04
C PRO A 74 4.36 -21.37 -8.69
N GLU A 75 3.88 -21.41 -7.45
CA GLU A 75 2.74 -22.19 -6.99
C GLU A 75 1.43 -21.86 -7.73
N HIS A 76 1.30 -20.66 -8.28
CA HIS A 76 0.14 -20.21 -9.06
C HIS A 76 0.38 -20.28 -10.58
N ALA A 77 1.56 -20.70 -11.02
CA ALA A 77 1.91 -20.78 -12.44
C ALA A 77 1.27 -22.01 -13.11
N ARG A 78 0.82 -21.85 -14.37
CA ARG A 78 0.28 -22.97 -15.16
C ARG A 78 1.37 -23.93 -15.64
N ASP A 79 2.55 -23.40 -15.96
CA ASP A 79 3.71 -24.15 -16.41
C ASP A 79 5.03 -23.40 -16.10
N ARG A 80 6.17 -24.00 -16.46
CA ARG A 80 7.51 -23.43 -16.18
C ARG A 80 7.83 -22.11 -16.91
N ARG A 81 7.06 -21.74 -17.93
CA ARG A 81 7.23 -20.50 -18.71
C ARG A 81 6.30 -19.39 -18.21
N ASP A 82 5.28 -19.73 -17.44
CA ASP A 82 4.29 -18.82 -16.90
C ASP A 82 4.80 -18.15 -15.62
N ARG A 83 5.26 -16.90 -15.71
CA ARG A 83 5.72 -16.15 -14.54
C ARG A 83 4.55 -15.43 -13.86
N VAL A 84 4.27 -15.85 -12.64
CA VAL A 84 3.28 -15.25 -11.74
C VAL A 84 4.02 -14.52 -10.62
N TRP A 85 3.50 -13.36 -10.23
CA TRP A 85 4.12 -12.49 -9.23
C TRP A 85 3.14 -12.21 -8.10
N LYS A 86 3.66 -11.94 -6.90
CA LYS A 86 2.92 -11.44 -5.75
C LYS A 86 3.70 -10.34 -5.04
N ALA A 87 3.02 -9.53 -4.24
CA ALA A 87 3.70 -8.54 -3.40
C ALA A 87 4.62 -9.24 -2.39
N SER A 88 5.77 -8.63 -2.06
CA SER A 88 6.62 -9.17 -0.99
C SER A 88 5.92 -8.98 0.35
N PRO A 89 5.90 -9.99 1.24
CA PRO A 89 5.27 -9.88 2.56
C PRO A 89 6.06 -8.99 3.53
N ALA A 90 7.33 -8.66 3.21
CA ALA A 90 8.17 -7.86 4.08
C ALA A 90 7.78 -6.38 4.02
N ALA A 91 7.23 -5.87 5.13
CA ALA A 91 7.00 -4.44 5.31
C ALA A 91 8.32 -3.65 5.22
N TRP A 92 8.25 -2.45 4.68
CA TRP A 92 9.39 -1.54 4.58
C TRP A 92 8.97 -0.10 4.85
N ASN A 93 9.90 0.71 5.34
CA ASN A 93 9.71 2.15 5.56
C ASN A 93 10.72 2.93 4.73
N ILE A 94 10.40 4.18 4.37
CA ILE A 94 11.31 5.03 3.59
C ILE A 94 12.55 5.39 4.43
N GLY A 95 12.36 5.66 5.72
CA GLY A 95 13.40 5.86 6.71
C GLY A 95 12.82 6.14 8.09
N SER A 96 13.68 6.16 9.11
CA SER A 96 13.36 6.52 10.49
C SER A 96 14.51 7.33 11.11
N PRO A 97 14.34 7.96 12.29
CA PRO A 97 15.45 8.60 12.99
C PRO A 97 16.64 7.65 13.26
N GLU A 98 16.35 6.38 13.53
CA GLU A 98 17.33 5.32 13.78
C GLU A 98 17.97 4.81 12.49
N HIS A 99 17.26 4.94 11.36
CA HIS A 99 17.70 4.51 10.03
C HIS A 99 17.38 5.60 8.99
N PRO A 100 18.15 6.70 8.97
CA PRO A 100 17.87 7.81 8.08
C PRO A 100 18.01 7.42 6.61
N ILE A 101 17.29 8.12 5.75
CA ILE A 101 17.34 7.92 4.29
C ILE A 101 18.76 8.26 3.82
N ALA A 102 19.41 7.33 3.11
CA ALA A 102 20.77 7.56 2.60
C ALA A 102 20.84 8.59 1.45
N ASP A 103 19.80 8.67 0.62
CA ASP A 103 19.66 9.63 -0.47
C ASP A 103 18.39 10.48 -0.23
N GLU A 104 18.57 11.63 0.42
CA GLU A 104 17.48 12.52 0.79
C GLU A 104 16.69 13.04 -0.42
N VAL A 105 17.36 13.31 -1.54
CA VAL A 105 16.70 13.83 -2.75
C VAL A 105 15.77 12.78 -3.32
N LEU A 106 16.23 11.53 -3.42
CA LEU A 106 15.40 10.41 -3.84
C LEU A 106 14.28 10.13 -2.85
N GLY A 107 14.56 10.15 -1.54
CA GLY A 107 13.58 9.98 -0.48
C GLY A 107 12.45 11.00 -0.58
N ASN A 108 12.79 12.27 -0.72
CA ASN A 108 11.83 13.37 -0.88
C ASN A 108 10.98 13.22 -2.15
N ALA A 109 11.58 12.79 -3.26
CA ALA A 109 10.84 12.52 -4.49
C ALA A 109 9.83 11.37 -4.32
N VAL A 110 10.20 10.31 -3.59
CA VAL A 110 9.27 9.20 -3.28
C VAL A 110 8.15 9.67 -2.35
N MET A 111 8.47 10.46 -1.32
CA MET A 111 7.47 11.04 -0.40
C MET A 111 6.47 11.94 -1.14
N ALA A 112 6.94 12.81 -2.03
CA ALA A 112 6.07 13.65 -2.87
C ALA A 112 5.15 12.79 -3.74
N ALA A 113 5.68 11.72 -4.35
CA ALA A 113 4.91 10.82 -5.17
C ALA A 113 3.87 10.01 -4.37
N LEU A 114 4.15 9.69 -3.10
CA LEU A 114 3.17 9.09 -2.18
C LEU A 114 2.08 10.09 -1.77
N ALA A 115 2.42 11.35 -1.56
CA ALA A 115 1.44 12.40 -1.30
C ALA A 115 0.49 12.58 -2.49
N ASP A 116 1.00 12.57 -3.72
CA ASP A 116 0.17 12.60 -4.93
C ASP A 116 -0.79 11.39 -4.98
N ASP A 117 -0.28 10.19 -4.69
CA ASP A 117 -1.11 8.98 -4.62
C ASP A 117 -2.23 9.10 -3.57
N HIS A 118 -1.96 9.69 -2.40
CA HIS A 118 -2.95 9.93 -1.34
C HIS A 118 -4.03 10.93 -1.80
N ILE A 119 -3.62 12.02 -2.43
CA ILE A 119 -4.54 13.03 -2.95
C ILE A 119 -5.50 12.42 -3.99
N GLU A 120 -5.03 11.47 -4.82
CA GLU A 120 -5.88 10.77 -5.78
C GLU A 120 -6.99 9.94 -5.10
N VAL A 121 -6.69 9.26 -3.98
CA VAL A 121 -7.70 8.53 -3.21
C VAL A 121 -8.75 9.50 -2.65
N VAL A 122 -8.30 10.63 -2.06
CA VAL A 122 -9.20 11.68 -1.56
C VAL A 122 -10.09 12.21 -2.69
N ARG A 123 -9.52 12.55 -3.86
CA ARG A 123 -10.28 13.02 -5.02
C ARG A 123 -11.32 12.01 -5.48
N ARG A 124 -10.97 10.72 -5.52
CA ARG A 124 -11.89 9.64 -5.90
C ARG A 124 -13.08 9.57 -4.95
N VAL A 125 -12.83 9.60 -3.64
CA VAL A 125 -13.91 9.58 -2.63
C VAL A 125 -14.75 10.85 -2.71
N MET A 126 -14.15 12.04 -2.84
CA MET A 126 -14.88 13.31 -2.94
C MET A 126 -15.74 13.42 -4.20
N THR A 127 -15.35 12.73 -5.29
CA THR A 127 -16.14 12.67 -6.53
C THR A 127 -17.36 11.76 -6.38
N TRP A 128 -17.20 10.63 -5.69
CA TRP A 128 -18.28 9.64 -5.49
C TRP A 128 -19.26 10.02 -4.36
N ALA A 129 -18.75 10.53 -3.24
CA ALA A 129 -19.51 10.74 -2.00
C ALA A 129 -20.81 11.55 -2.16
N PRO A 130 -20.92 12.58 -3.04
CA PRO A 130 -22.16 13.31 -3.25
C PRO A 130 -23.34 12.44 -3.72
N GLU A 131 -23.09 11.36 -4.46
CA GLU A 131 -24.12 10.41 -4.87
C GLU A 131 -24.65 9.60 -3.68
N TYR A 132 -23.74 9.16 -2.81
CA TYR A 132 -24.07 8.38 -1.62
C TYR A 132 -24.81 9.23 -0.57
N VAL A 133 -24.29 10.42 -0.26
CA VAL A 133 -24.90 11.34 0.74
C VAL A 133 -26.28 11.81 0.30
N ALA A 134 -26.50 11.99 -1.00
CA ALA A 134 -27.80 12.35 -1.54
C ALA A 134 -28.79 11.18 -1.63
N GLY A 135 -28.38 9.96 -1.25
CA GLY A 135 -29.21 8.76 -1.32
C GLY A 135 -29.47 8.25 -2.75
N ARG A 136 -28.67 8.68 -3.73
CA ARG A 136 -28.79 8.23 -5.13
C ARG A 136 -28.15 6.87 -5.39
N THR A 137 -27.30 6.42 -4.48
CA THR A 137 -26.76 5.05 -4.45
C THR A 137 -26.72 4.53 -3.02
N THR A 138 -26.93 3.22 -2.87
CA THR A 138 -26.72 2.48 -1.61
C THR A 138 -25.40 1.72 -1.61
N GLU A 139 -24.68 1.68 -2.72
CA GLU A 139 -23.41 0.95 -2.84
C GLU A 139 -22.27 1.76 -2.22
N VAL A 140 -21.54 1.13 -1.29
CA VAL A 140 -20.40 1.75 -0.61
C VAL A 140 -19.13 1.54 -1.43
N HIS A 141 -18.51 2.66 -1.83
CA HIS A 141 -17.24 2.71 -2.55
C HIS A 141 -16.12 3.42 -1.77
N GLY A 142 -16.44 4.03 -0.63
CA GLY A 142 -15.47 4.71 0.20
C GLY A 142 -16.08 5.28 1.47
N THR A 143 -15.22 5.82 2.31
CA THR A 143 -15.60 6.66 3.44
C THR A 143 -14.63 7.84 3.50
N PHE A 144 -15.12 8.98 3.96
CA PHE A 144 -14.28 10.11 4.31
C PHE A 144 -14.73 10.60 5.67
N SER A 145 -13.83 10.50 6.65
CA SER A 145 -14.08 10.91 8.03
C SER A 145 -12.92 11.76 8.51
N GLN A 146 -13.23 12.86 9.18
CA GLN A 146 -12.25 13.72 9.83
C GLN A 146 -12.59 13.81 11.32
N ALA A 147 -11.58 13.67 12.17
CA ALA A 147 -11.69 13.82 13.61
C ALA A 147 -10.56 14.70 14.12
N ILE A 148 -10.89 15.63 15.02
CA ILE A 148 -9.90 16.38 15.80
C ILE A 148 -9.87 15.77 17.19
N LEU A 149 -8.74 15.18 17.56
CA LEU A 149 -8.56 14.48 18.83
C LEU A 149 -7.58 15.24 19.73
N ARG A 150 -7.93 15.40 21.01
CA ARG A 150 -7.05 15.98 22.02
C ARG A 150 -6.34 14.87 22.78
N LEU A 151 -5.13 14.53 22.35
CA LEU A 151 -4.36 13.41 22.89
C LEU A 151 -2.99 13.89 23.38
N SER A 152 -2.45 13.19 24.38
CA SER A 152 -1.00 13.22 24.65
C SER A 152 -0.27 12.41 23.58
N GLU A 153 1.04 12.60 23.45
CA GLU A 153 1.87 11.78 22.55
C GLU A 153 1.75 10.28 22.86
N ALA A 154 1.77 9.91 24.14
CA ALA A 154 1.60 8.52 24.56
C ALA A 154 0.26 7.92 24.11
N ASN A 155 -0.83 8.68 24.23
CA ASN A 155 -2.16 8.22 23.79
C ASN A 155 -2.28 8.21 22.26
N PHE A 156 -1.59 9.11 21.55
CA PHE A 156 -1.54 9.11 20.09
C PHE A 156 -0.82 7.85 19.58
N ARG A 157 0.36 7.53 20.13
CA ARG A 157 1.09 6.30 19.77
C ARG A 157 0.29 5.03 20.06
N GLU A 158 -0.43 5.01 21.18
CA GLU A 158 -1.32 3.90 21.52
C GLU A 158 -2.51 3.77 20.54
N LEU A 159 -3.06 4.88 20.08
CA LEU A 159 -4.10 4.88 19.04
C LEU A 159 -3.57 4.31 17.73
N GLU A 160 -2.38 4.75 17.27
CA GLU A 160 -1.74 4.22 16.07
C GLU A 160 -1.52 2.71 16.17
N ARG A 161 -0.96 2.24 17.30
CA ARG A 161 -0.74 0.81 17.56
C ARG A 161 -2.04 0.01 17.46
N ARG A 162 -3.11 0.47 18.13
CA ARG A 162 -4.42 -0.23 18.12
C ARG A 162 -5.06 -0.24 16.74
N ILE A 163 -4.94 0.84 15.96
CA ILE A 163 -5.44 0.86 14.59
C ILE A 163 -4.74 -0.20 13.75
N GLN A 164 -3.41 -0.28 13.82
CA GLN A 164 -2.64 -1.29 13.07
C GLN A 164 -3.01 -2.72 13.47
N GLU A 165 -3.21 -2.99 14.77
CA GLU A 165 -3.66 -4.29 15.24
C GLU A 165 -5.02 -4.67 14.67
N VAL A 166 -5.99 -3.74 14.67
CA VAL A 166 -7.31 -3.98 14.11
C VAL A 166 -7.25 -4.22 12.60
N LEU A 167 -6.44 -3.44 11.87
CA LEU A 167 -6.27 -3.66 10.42
C LEU A 167 -5.73 -5.06 10.13
N LYS A 168 -4.69 -5.47 10.86
CA LYS A 168 -4.10 -6.80 10.72
C LYS A 168 -5.07 -7.91 11.09
N GLU A 169 -5.80 -7.76 12.19
CA GLU A 169 -6.81 -8.73 12.63
C GLU A 169 -7.90 -8.93 11.57
N VAL A 170 -8.39 -7.84 10.97
CA VAL A 170 -9.42 -7.89 9.92
C VAL A 170 -8.89 -8.54 8.64
N GLU A 171 -7.65 -8.23 8.24
CA GLU A 171 -7.00 -8.83 7.07
C GLU A 171 -6.75 -10.33 7.26
N ASP A 172 -6.16 -10.73 8.40
CA ASP A 172 -5.85 -12.13 8.72
C ASP A 172 -7.12 -13.01 8.82
N ALA A 173 -8.28 -12.40 9.09
CA ALA A 173 -9.57 -13.08 9.18
C ALA A 173 -10.30 -13.23 7.82
N GLN A 174 -9.81 -12.61 6.74
CA GLN A 174 -10.42 -12.74 5.41
C GLN A 174 -10.16 -14.13 4.82
N ASP A 175 -11.15 -14.68 4.11
CA ASP A 175 -10.95 -15.83 3.22
C ASP A 175 -10.45 -15.32 1.85
N PRO A 176 -9.20 -15.58 1.45
CA PRO A 176 -8.66 -15.08 0.19
C PRO A 176 -9.44 -15.51 -1.06
N ASP A 177 -10.22 -16.59 -0.97
CA ASP A 177 -11.01 -17.14 -2.07
C ASP A 177 -12.46 -16.59 -2.10
N ASP A 178 -12.84 -15.68 -1.19
CA ASP A 178 -14.17 -15.07 -1.18
C ASP A 178 -14.37 -14.22 -2.46
N PRO A 179 -15.36 -14.57 -3.31
CA PRO A 179 -15.59 -13.90 -4.58
C PRO A 179 -16.06 -12.44 -4.44
N ASP A 180 -16.53 -12.05 -3.26
CA ASP A 180 -17.01 -10.69 -2.98
C ASP A 180 -15.91 -9.78 -2.38
N ILE A 181 -14.68 -10.28 -2.22
CA ILE A 181 -13.54 -9.46 -1.80
C ILE A 181 -13.29 -8.33 -2.80
N ARG A 182 -13.14 -7.12 -2.25
CA ARG A 182 -12.75 -5.92 -2.98
C ARG A 182 -11.49 -5.36 -2.36
N ALA A 183 -10.59 -4.87 -3.20
CA ALA A 183 -9.41 -4.16 -2.72
C ALA A 183 -9.80 -2.75 -2.24
N TRP A 184 -9.58 -2.48 -0.96
CA TRP A 184 -9.79 -1.16 -0.35
C TRP A 184 -8.46 -0.46 -0.14
N SER A 185 -8.35 0.80 -0.55
CA SER A 185 -7.24 1.67 -0.14
C SER A 185 -7.61 2.32 1.19
N PHE A 186 -6.88 1.98 2.26
CA PHE A 186 -7.06 2.54 3.59
C PHE A 186 -5.87 3.42 3.93
N GLU A 187 -6.11 4.73 4.08
CA GLU A 187 -5.05 5.73 4.29
C GLU A 187 -5.42 6.59 5.50
N ILE A 188 -4.49 6.73 6.44
CA ILE A 188 -4.61 7.62 7.60
C ILE A 188 -3.46 8.62 7.53
N VAL A 189 -3.81 9.90 7.55
CA VAL A 189 -2.85 10.98 7.74
C VAL A 189 -3.25 11.71 9.01
N ALA A 190 -2.33 11.77 9.97
CA ALA A 190 -2.51 12.47 11.23
C ALA A 190 -1.30 13.38 11.47
N ALA A 191 -1.57 14.58 11.96
CA ALA A 191 -0.57 15.58 12.28
C ALA A 191 -1.03 16.35 13.52
N ASP A 192 -0.08 16.84 14.30
CA ASP A 192 -0.34 17.92 15.26
C ASP A 192 0.02 19.27 14.62
N ASP A 193 -0.32 20.37 15.29
CA ASP A 193 -0.13 21.73 14.76
C ASP A 193 1.34 22.20 14.77
N ARG A 194 2.32 21.33 15.08
CA ARG A 194 3.74 21.72 15.20
C ARG A 194 4.55 21.52 13.92
N ILE A 195 3.97 20.94 12.86
CA ILE A 195 4.63 20.67 11.57
C ILE A 195 4.08 21.52 10.43
#